data_AF-A0A4U9U1I0-F1
#
_entry.id   AF-A0A4U9U1I0-F1
#
_cell.length_a   1.000
_cell.length_b   1.000
_cell.length_c   1.000
_cell.angle_alpha   90.00
_cell.angle_beta   90.00
_cell.angle_gamma   90.00
#
_symmetry.space_group_name_H-M   'P 1'
#
loop_
_entity.id
_entity.type
_entity.pdbx_description
1 polymer ?
#
loop_
_entity_poly.entity_id
_entity_poly.type
_entity_poly.pdbx_seq_one_letter_code
_entity_poly.pdbx_strand_id
1 'polypeptide(L)'
;MSQSDEHLLLTSLERKWVEEHPRVRLAVNGDFAPLGFFDVQGEFRGLTADVMEAISSRIGLKFDIIRAQSLPRLPGCGENRQG
;
A
#
# COMPACT_ATOMS: atom_id res chain seq x y z
N MET A 1 17.23 -5.06 20.05
CA MET A 1 16.12 -4.09 20.19
C MET A 1 14.87 -4.82 19.72
N SER A 2 14.01 -5.22 20.65
CA SER A 2 12.79 -6.00 20.34
C SER A 2 11.73 -5.02 19.87
N GLN A 3 11.53 -4.91 18.56
CA GLN A 3 10.35 -4.23 18.03
C GLN A 3 9.19 -5.15 18.40
N SER A 4 8.36 -4.73 19.36
CA SER A 4 7.20 -5.47 19.81
C SER A 4 6.37 -5.90 18.61
N ASP A 5 6.15 -7.20 18.47
CA ASP A 5 5.10 -7.81 17.66
C ASP A 5 3.74 -7.31 18.13
N GLU A 6 3.46 -6.04 17.86
CA GLU A 6 2.13 -5.48 17.97
C GLU A 6 1.35 -6.07 16.79
N HIS A 7 0.91 -7.31 16.99
CA HIS A 7 -0.05 -7.98 16.13
C HIS A 7 -1.18 -6.98 15.91
N LEU A 8 -1.31 -6.49 14.67
CA LEU A 8 -2.38 -5.57 14.31
C LEU A 8 -3.70 -6.21 14.75
N LEU A 9 -4.40 -5.56 15.68
CA LEU A 9 -5.69 -6.01 16.17
C LEU A 9 -6.72 -5.78 15.06
N LEU A 10 -6.78 -6.73 14.13
CA LEU A 10 -7.79 -6.76 13.08
C LEU A 10 -9.14 -7.12 13.70
N THR A 11 -10.18 -6.43 13.27
CA THR A 11 -11.57 -6.83 13.56
C THR A 11 -11.84 -8.22 12.99
N SER A 12 -12.89 -8.89 13.47
CA SER A 12 -13.27 -10.21 12.95
C SER A 12 -13.56 -10.20 11.45
N LEU A 13 -14.05 -9.09 10.91
CA LEU A 13 -14.31 -8.92 9.48
C LEU A 13 -13.00 -8.79 8.68
N GLU A 14 -12.07 -7.97 9.14
CA GLU A 14 -10.77 -7.77 8.48
C GLU A 14 -9.93 -9.04 8.52
N ARG A 15 -9.95 -9.77 9.65
CA ARG A 15 -9.27 -11.07 9.74
C ARG A 15 -9.82 -12.06 8.73
N LYS A 16 -11.15 -12.19 8.64
CA LYS A 16 -11.80 -13.06 7.66
C LYS A 16 -11.44 -12.65 6.23
N TRP A 17 -11.41 -11.36 5.95
CA TRP A 17 -10.99 -10.86 4.64
C TRP A 17 -9.53 -11.20 4.32
N VAL A 18 -8.61 -11.07 5.27
CA VAL A 18 -7.20 -11.47 5.10
C VAL A 18 -7.07 -12.96 4.84
N GLU A 19 -7.85 -13.80 5.53
CA GLU A 19 -7.89 -15.25 5.31
C GLU A 19 -8.45 -15.61 3.92
N GLU A 20 -9.47 -14.88 3.44
CA GLU A 20 -10.08 -15.08 2.12
C GLU A 20 -9.24 -14.52 0.97
N HIS A 21 -8.39 -13.52 1.25
CA HIS A 21 -7.59 -12.81 0.27
C HIS A 21 -6.08 -12.80 0.61
N PRO A 22 -5.40 -13.97 0.62
CA PRO A 22 -3.99 -14.05 0.97
C PRO A 22 -3.05 -13.32 -0.01
N ARG A 23 -3.55 -12.97 -1.20
CA ARG A 23 -2.85 -12.18 -2.22
C ARG A 23 -3.70 -11.00 -2.65
N VAL A 24 -3.23 -9.79 -2.37
CA VAL A 24 -3.92 -8.53 -2.68
C VAL A 24 -3.15 -7.81 -3.76
N ARG A 25 -3.85 -7.42 -4.83
CA ARG A 25 -3.25 -6.67 -5.94
C ARG A 25 -3.24 -5.19 -5.58
N LEU A 26 -2.05 -4.59 -5.50
CA LEU A 26 -1.88 -3.17 -5.19
C LEU A 26 -1.49 -2.41 -6.46
N ALA A 27 -2.43 -1.62 -6.98
CA ALA A 27 -2.17 -0.74 -8.11
C ALA A 27 -1.41 0.52 -7.63
N VAL A 28 -0.17 0.70 -8.08
CA VAL A 28 0.66 1.86 -7.70
C VAL A 28 1.02 2.69 -8.92
N ASN A 29 0.98 4.02 -8.77
CA ASN A 29 1.64 4.91 -9.69
C ASN A 29 3.06 5.19 -9.16
N GLY A 30 4.07 4.94 -9.99
CA GLY A 30 5.49 5.14 -9.65
C GLY A 30 6.02 6.55 -9.92
N ASP A 31 5.15 7.52 -10.17
CA ASP A 31 5.54 8.90 -10.46
C ASP A 31 5.73 9.76 -9.17
N PHE A 32 5.66 9.15 -7.99
CA PHE A 32 5.65 9.85 -6.70
C PHE A 32 6.92 9.60 -5.87
N ALA A 33 8.09 9.84 -6.46
CA ALA A 33 9.34 9.78 -5.70
C ALA A 33 9.39 10.86 -4.60
N PRO A 34 10.00 10.58 -3.43
CA PRO A 34 10.61 9.32 -3.00
C PRO A 34 9.64 8.34 -2.32
N LEU A 35 8.33 8.63 -2.32
CA LEU A 35 7.31 7.83 -1.62
C LEU A 35 7.02 6.50 -2.33
N GLY A 36 6.89 6.51 -3.65
CA GLY A 36 6.63 5.32 -4.46
C GLY A 36 7.10 5.54 -5.89
N PHE A 37 8.10 4.78 -6.31
CA PHE A 37 8.69 4.84 -7.63
C PHE A 37 9.16 3.46 -8.08
N PHE A 38 9.39 3.30 -9.39
CA PHE A 38 10.04 2.11 -9.92
C PHE A 38 11.52 2.41 -10.11
N ASP A 39 12.39 1.52 -9.62
CA ASP A 39 13.82 1.64 -9.85
C ASP A 39 14.21 1.23 -11.28
N VAL A 40 15.51 1.24 -11.57
CA VAL A 40 16.06 0.88 -12.89
C VAL A 40 15.83 -0.60 -13.26
N GLN A 41 15.55 -1.46 -12.27
CA GLN A 41 15.22 -2.87 -12.48
C GLN A 41 13.71 -3.09 -12.64
N GLY A 42 12.90 -2.05 -12.45
CA GLY A 42 11.43 -2.11 -12.51
C GLY A 42 10.79 -2.58 -11.21
N GLU A 43 11.53 -2.61 -10.11
CA GLU A 43 11.02 -2.95 -8.77
C GLU A 43 10.39 -1.72 -8.12
N PHE A 44 9.26 -1.92 -7.41
CA PHE A 44 8.61 -0.83 -6.68
C PHE A 44 9.38 -0.53 -5.39
N ARG A 45 9.85 0.71 -5.27
CA ARG A 45 10.68 1.21 -4.16
C ARG A 45 10.09 2.50 -3.61
N GLY A 46 10.52 2.85 -2.40
CA GLY A 46 10.12 4.07 -1.70
C GLY A 46 9.43 3.76 -0.38
N LEU A 47 9.08 4.82 0.36
CA LEU A 47 8.48 4.69 1.69
C LEU A 47 7.20 3.84 1.68
N THR A 48 6.38 3.93 0.64
CA THR A 48 5.17 3.12 0.50
C THR A 48 5.51 1.64 0.35
N ALA A 49 6.59 1.28 -0.36
CA ALA A 49 7.03 -0.11 -0.47
C ALA A 49 7.45 -0.66 0.92
N ASP A 50 8.22 0.12 1.67
CA ASP A 50 8.70 -0.26 3.02
C ASP A 50 7.52 -0.46 4.00
N VAL A 51 6.50 0.41 3.93
CA VAL A 51 5.29 0.28 4.77
C VAL A 51 4.48 -0.95 4.38
N MET A 52 4.32 -1.23 3.08
CA MET A 52 3.59 -2.41 2.62
C MET A 52 4.29 -3.72 3.00
N GLU A 53 5.62 -3.73 2.99
CA GLU A 53 6.42 -4.86 3.49
C GLU A 53 6.23 -5.05 4.99
N ALA A 54 6.25 -3.96 5.78
CA ALA A 54 5.99 -4.03 7.21
C ALA A 54 4.58 -4.55 7.55
N ILE A 55 3.57 -4.16 6.76
CA ILE A 55 2.20 -4.68 6.91
C ILE A 55 2.18 -6.17 6.56
N SER A 56 2.74 -6.55 5.41
CA SER A 56 2.85 -7.94 4.95
C SER A 56 3.43 -8.85 6.03
N SER A 57 4.54 -8.44 6.66
CA SER A 57 5.19 -9.21 7.72
C SER A 57 4.34 -9.37 8.98
N ARG A 58 3.44 -8.44 9.28
CA ARG A 58 2.63 -8.43 10.52
C ARG A 58 1.33 -9.21 10.41
N ILE A 59 0.70 -9.19 9.23
CA ILE A 59 -0.60 -9.85 9.01
C ILE A 59 -0.51 -11.08 8.08
N GLY A 60 0.68 -11.39 7.55
CA GLY A 60 0.90 -12.53 6.65
C GLY A 60 0.33 -12.34 5.23
N LEU A 61 0.00 -11.11 4.87
CA LEU A 61 -0.65 -10.78 3.60
C LEU A 61 0.40 -10.54 2.51
N LYS A 62 0.23 -11.14 1.33
CA LYS A 62 1.13 -10.87 0.20
C LYS A 62 0.52 -9.81 -0.73
N PHE A 63 1.33 -8.83 -1.09
CA PHE A 63 0.94 -7.81 -2.07
C PHE A 63 1.58 -8.09 -3.42
N ASP A 64 0.76 -8.19 -4.46
CA ASP A 64 1.21 -8.24 -5.84
C ASP A 64 1.13 -6.81 -6.42
N ILE A 65 2.28 -6.16 -6.63
CA ILE A 65 2.34 -4.78 -7.11
C ILE A 65 2.03 -4.74 -8.61
N ILE A 66 1.06 -3.91 -8.98
CA ILE A 66 0.68 -3.67 -10.38
C ILE A 66 0.97 -2.22 -10.71
N ARG A 67 1.77 -1.99 -11.74
CA ARG A 67 2.01 -0.64 -12.25
C ARG A 67 0.75 -0.11 -12.92
N ALA A 68 0.12 0.89 -12.29
CA ALA A 68 -0.98 1.62 -12.88
C ALA A 68 -0.44 2.77 -13.73
N GLN A 69 -0.84 2.83 -15.00
CA GLN A 69 -0.42 3.87 -15.95
C GLN A 69 -1.06 5.23 -15.65
N SER A 70 -2.11 5.26 -14.84
CA SER A 70 -2.63 6.48 -14.23
C SER A 70 -3.37 6.12 -12.95
N LEU A 71 -3.14 6.87 -11.87
CA LEU A 71 -4.20 7.00 -10.87
C LEU A 71 -5.35 7.70 -11.63
N PRO A 72 -6.58 7.19 -11.65
CA PRO A 72 -7.69 7.98 -12.18
C PRO A 72 -7.64 9.32 -11.46
N ARG A 73 -7.37 10.39 -12.22
CA ARG A 73 -7.32 11.76 -11.71
C ARG A 73 -8.66 11.95 -11.00
N LEU A 74 -8.68 11.95 -9.66
CA LEU A 74 -9.89 12.21 -8.92
C LEU A 74 -10.38 13.60 -9.32
N PRO A 75 -11.52 13.74 -10.02
CA PRO A 75 -12.11 15.04 -10.24
C PRO A 75 -12.78 15.41 -8.92
N GLY A 76 -12.03 15.99 -7.98
CA GLY A 76 -12.60 16.22 -6.65
C GLY A 76 -11.75 16.92 -5.60
N CYS A 77 -10.45 17.11 -5.79
CA CYS A 77 -9.70 18.06 -4.95
C CYS A 77 -9.78 19.47 -5.58
N GLY A 78 -11.01 19.94 -5.76
CA GLY A 78 -11.29 21.36 -5.88
C GLY A 78 -11.19 21.97 -4.49
N GLU A 79 -10.19 22.81 -4.31
CA GLU A 79 -10.05 23.82 -3.29
C GLU A 79 -11.41 24.35 -2.79
N ASN A 80 -11.85 23.92 -1.60
CA ASN A 80 -12.86 24.65 -0.84
C ASN A 80 -12.18 25.89 -0.24
N ARG A 81 -12.13 26.98 -1.00
CA ARG A 81 -11.72 28.30 -0.52
C ARG A 81 -12.75 29.37 -0.91
N GLN A 82 -13.56 29.69 0.10
CA GLN A 82 -14.13 31.01 0.42
C GLN A 82 -15.27 31.55 -0.46
N GLY A 83 -16.35 31.95 0.21
CA GLY A 83 -17.43 32.78 -0.30
C GLY A 83 -18.72 32.57 0.46
#